data_AF-A0A353CQY9-F1
#
_entry.id   AF-A0A353CQY9-F1
#
_cell.length_a   1.000
_cell.length_b   1.000
_cell.length_c   1.000
_cell.angle_alpha   90.00
_cell.angle_beta   90.00
_cell.angle_gamma   90.00
#
_symmetry.space_group_name_H-M   'P 1'
#
loop_
_entity.id
_entity.type
_entity.pdbx_description
1 polymer ?
#
loop_
_entity_poly.entity_id
_entity_poly.type
_entity_poly.pdbx_seq_one_letter_code
_entity_poly.pdbx_strand_id
1 'polypeptide(L)'
;MLFAASGPVHACREATDWDVLPDFNEINFTTSTVGFADPGGVYFIFDRKTRGFSRVTGDEYRRVMPPSAGPARKEGANGVVLLPVLDGTVVEAGDAYCSEGVDQKHWLKIKGREAKDQVRPCASISAAEIRDGELWLGTRRDGECGEWPSDGIVAQSLEDGALVRTISDKEGLSGNLVRAIRSDPFAPRVWTATHLGISELSAAGEVLASWYLYEDYDETTGLPAVMLSTAPRRTNFLAVFQRELGTRDPAGFAAAVKRIPPELRSCLGPDGRRWDCRYGGSAGGDRFLPEEFNVLVPFVVEAADFSPDKVWMTYFRLCMFGDKGVAGLLAEKYAGEAVATRTGSLATQCLYDYRQAGLLKEKPPEATVKAALGRVSRALALLNALGPDGDHMKIFEAHGVAVEGADALAEIGSPKGIELLNRYFIRSKGGVNDPDALMFDGAAQTLHHRDDFLPGAMAGIEKFYGAPIVQGCMFLDLTYPDGAKKNRLGPAQLRSLIIAVENASHPEYIPHQPSQAAGAYSACRQAALSQLKDAAVREEFYRTVYPSLSPAQRKTADLLAAGPPL
;
A
#
# COMPACT_ATOMS: atom_id res chain seq x y z
N MET A 1 -2.51 25.50 3.15
CA MET A 1 -1.65 24.44 2.59
C MET A 1 -2.19 23.13 3.09
N LEU A 2 -2.61 22.22 2.21
CA LEU A 2 -2.86 20.84 2.60
C LEU A 2 -1.58 20.06 2.33
N PHE A 3 -0.89 19.64 3.39
CA PHE A 3 -0.10 18.42 3.31
C PHE A 3 -1.09 17.28 3.48
N ALA A 4 -1.59 16.78 2.35
CA ALA A 4 -2.17 15.46 2.34
C ALA A 4 -1.07 14.46 2.71
N ALA A 5 -1.39 13.46 3.53
CA ALA A 5 -0.57 12.26 3.71
C ALA A 5 -0.65 11.37 2.45
N SER A 6 -0.43 11.99 1.30
CA SER A 6 -0.28 11.38 -0.01
C SER A 6 1.19 11.47 -0.41
N GLY A 7 2.05 10.82 0.39
CA GLY A 7 3.09 10.02 -0.24
C GLY A 7 2.39 9.08 -1.24
N PRO A 8 2.96 8.80 -2.42
CA PRO A 8 2.24 8.06 -3.45
C PRO A 8 1.78 6.72 -2.88
N VAL A 9 0.52 6.33 -3.14
CA VAL A 9 0.05 4.98 -2.80
C VAL A 9 0.70 4.03 -3.80
N HIS A 10 1.93 3.63 -3.50
CA HIS A 10 2.75 2.74 -4.31
C HIS A 10 2.06 1.38 -4.38
N ALA A 11 1.43 1.07 -5.53
CA ALA A 11 0.51 -0.05 -5.66
C ALA A 11 1.13 -1.43 -5.36
N CYS A 12 2.46 -1.50 -5.30
CA CYS A 12 3.27 -2.71 -5.20
C CYS A 12 4.44 -2.62 -4.19
N ARG A 13 4.34 -1.73 -3.17
CA ARG A 13 5.09 -1.90 -1.89
C ARG A 13 4.24 -1.54 -0.67
N GLU A 14 4.55 -2.15 0.47
CA GLU A 14 3.99 -1.71 1.75
C GLU A 14 4.67 -0.40 2.21
N ALA A 15 3.97 0.40 3.01
CA ALA A 15 4.53 1.62 3.59
C ALA A 15 5.57 1.29 4.68
N THR A 16 6.44 2.25 4.96
CA THR A 16 7.64 2.10 5.78
C THR A 16 7.94 3.39 6.55
N ASP A 17 8.80 3.32 7.57
CA ASP A 17 9.12 4.46 8.47
C ASP A 17 9.54 5.76 7.76
N TRP A 18 10.09 5.69 6.54
CA TRP A 18 10.51 6.88 5.78
C TRP A 18 9.40 7.58 5.00
N ASP A 19 8.26 6.93 4.75
CA ASP A 19 7.14 7.51 3.99
C ASP A 19 6.42 8.66 4.72
N VAL A 20 6.81 8.92 5.98
CA VAL A 20 6.26 9.97 6.86
C VAL A 20 7.33 10.95 7.36
N LEU A 21 8.59 10.79 6.92
CA LEU A 21 9.75 11.60 7.26
C LEU A 21 9.99 12.71 6.22
N PRO A 22 10.72 13.80 6.57
CA PRO A 22 10.96 14.92 5.66
C PRO A 22 11.99 14.61 4.56
N ASP A 23 11.68 15.01 3.34
CA ASP A 23 12.54 14.83 2.17
C ASP A 23 13.51 16.02 2.02
N PHE A 24 14.62 15.98 2.78
CA PHE A 24 15.67 16.99 2.72
C PHE A 24 16.36 17.03 1.35
N ASN A 25 15.96 17.97 0.51
CA ASN A 25 16.46 18.17 -0.85
C ASN A 25 17.32 19.45 -1.01
N GLU A 26 17.48 20.24 0.05
CA GLU A 26 18.44 21.33 0.14
C GLU A 26 19.46 21.12 1.28
N ILE A 27 20.73 21.38 0.97
CA ILE A 27 21.83 21.48 1.94
C ILE A 27 22.52 22.84 1.72
N ASN A 28 22.65 23.64 2.78
CA ASN A 28 23.22 24.98 2.77
C ASN A 28 24.35 25.11 3.80
N PHE A 29 25.26 26.07 3.65
CA PHE A 29 26.47 26.16 4.46
C PHE A 29 26.76 27.56 5.00
N THR A 30 27.33 27.61 6.22
CA THR A 30 28.13 28.74 6.70
C THR A 30 29.46 28.23 7.26
N THR A 31 30.35 29.14 7.65
CA THR A 31 31.60 28.81 8.34
C THR A 31 31.39 28.16 9.72
N SER A 32 30.22 28.34 10.35
CA SER A 32 29.88 27.78 11.68
C SER A 32 28.84 26.67 11.63
N THR A 33 28.06 26.55 10.57
CA THR A 33 26.90 25.63 10.49
C THR A 33 26.75 24.94 9.14
N VAL A 34 25.98 23.85 9.13
CA VAL A 34 25.39 23.22 7.93
C VAL A 34 23.88 23.16 8.12
N GLY A 35 23.11 23.55 7.11
CA GLY A 35 21.66 23.63 7.14
C GLY A 35 21.02 22.61 6.21
N PHE A 36 19.92 22.00 6.65
CA PHE A 36 19.11 21.06 5.88
C PHE A 36 17.67 21.56 5.86
N ALA A 37 17.07 21.62 4.67
CA ALA A 37 15.69 22.06 4.48
C ALA A 37 14.89 21.07 3.63
N ASP A 38 13.65 20.85 4.04
CA ASP A 38 12.65 20.02 3.39
C ASP A 38 11.49 20.91 2.87
N PRO A 39 10.89 20.61 1.70
CA PRO A 39 9.74 21.37 1.19
C PRO A 39 8.49 21.33 2.09
N GLY A 40 8.37 20.32 2.96
CA GLY A 40 7.38 20.21 4.03
C GLY A 40 7.49 21.27 5.12
N GLY A 41 8.62 22.00 5.18
CA GLY A 41 8.89 23.03 6.18
C GLY A 41 9.58 22.51 7.44
N VAL A 42 10.19 21.32 7.40
CA VAL A 42 11.15 20.88 8.42
C VAL A 42 12.52 21.44 8.11
N TYR A 43 13.18 22.01 9.13
CA TYR A 43 14.51 22.61 9.03
C TYR A 43 15.41 22.12 10.16
N PHE A 44 16.65 21.79 9.83
CA PHE A 44 17.70 21.46 10.79
C PHE A 44 18.95 22.29 10.57
N ILE A 45 19.64 22.59 11.67
CA ILE A 45 20.97 23.21 11.68
C ILE A 45 21.92 22.28 12.45
N PHE A 46 23.01 21.89 11.80
CA PHE A 46 24.18 21.31 12.44
C PHE A 46 25.15 22.42 12.84
N ASP A 47 25.53 22.50 14.12
CA ASP A 47 26.59 23.39 14.60
C ASP A 47 27.93 22.66 14.56
N ARG A 48 28.90 23.22 13.82
CA ARG A 48 30.21 22.60 13.58
C ARG A 48 31.09 22.52 14.83
N LYS A 49 30.87 23.40 15.82
CA LYS A 49 31.67 23.54 17.04
C LYS A 49 31.18 22.58 18.14
N THR A 50 29.87 22.43 18.29
CA THR A 50 29.26 21.48 19.25
C THR A 50 29.09 20.08 18.67
N ARG A 51 29.14 19.94 17.33
CA ARG A 51 28.82 18.71 16.58
C ARG A 51 27.38 18.23 16.82
N GLY A 52 26.49 19.13 17.21
CA GLY A 52 25.08 18.85 17.50
C GLY A 52 24.14 19.32 16.39
N PHE A 53 23.00 18.63 16.26
CA PHE A 53 21.87 19.04 15.43
C PHE A 53 20.79 19.72 16.28
N SER A 54 20.21 20.79 15.73
CA SER A 54 19.02 21.46 16.28
C SER A 54 17.95 21.58 15.20
N ARG A 55 16.71 21.18 15.50
CA ARG A 55 15.54 21.53 14.69
C ARG A 55 15.23 23.02 14.89
N VAL A 56 14.88 23.73 13.82
CA VAL A 56 14.60 25.18 13.87
C VAL A 56 13.34 25.54 13.08
N THR A 57 12.79 26.74 13.31
CA THR A 57 11.75 27.31 12.46
C THR A 57 12.33 27.83 11.14
N GLY A 58 11.47 27.97 10.12
CA GLY A 58 11.89 28.53 8.82
C GLY A 58 12.43 29.96 8.91
N ASP A 59 11.99 30.77 9.87
CA ASP A 59 12.51 32.13 10.08
C ASP A 59 13.84 32.16 10.85
N GLU A 60 14.14 31.15 11.67
CA GLU A 60 15.48 30.95 12.22
C GLU A 60 16.44 30.45 11.14
N TYR A 61 16.01 29.47 10.34
CA TYR A 61 16.77 28.96 9.21
C TYR A 61 17.16 30.07 8.22
N ARG A 62 16.18 30.89 7.78
CA ARG A 62 16.40 32.05 6.89
C ARG A 62 17.24 33.18 7.50
N ARG A 63 17.42 33.23 8.82
CA ARG A 63 18.30 34.20 9.49
C ARG A 63 19.74 33.72 9.64
N VAL A 64 19.98 32.41 9.62
CA VAL A 64 21.31 31.81 9.80
C VAL A 64 21.92 31.33 8.48
N MET A 65 21.11 30.80 7.56
CA MET A 65 21.57 30.23 6.30
C MET A 65 21.48 31.23 5.15
N PRO A 66 22.44 31.24 4.21
CA PRO A 66 22.34 32.02 2.98
C PRO A 66 21.23 31.46 2.08
N PRO A 67 20.73 32.24 1.10
CA PRO A 67 19.85 31.75 0.05
C PRO A 67 20.50 30.59 -0.72
N SER A 68 19.76 29.50 -0.91
CA SER A 68 20.23 28.35 -1.68
C SER A 68 20.19 28.60 -3.19
N ALA A 69 20.94 27.80 -3.95
CA ALA A 69 20.63 27.55 -5.37
C ALA A 69 19.26 26.85 -5.54
N GLY A 70 18.77 26.23 -4.47
CA GLY A 70 17.52 25.47 -4.40
C GLY A 70 17.73 23.98 -4.61
N PRO A 71 16.64 23.19 -4.54
CA PRO A 71 16.68 21.75 -4.70
C PRO A 71 16.79 21.35 -6.17
N ALA A 72 16.87 20.05 -6.42
CA ALA A 72 16.58 19.48 -7.73
C ALA A 72 15.18 19.92 -8.22
N ARG A 73 15.03 20.20 -9.53
CA ARG A 73 13.77 20.66 -10.13
C ARG A 73 13.42 19.84 -11.36
N LYS A 74 12.16 19.40 -11.48
CA LYS A 74 11.68 18.65 -12.64
C LYS A 74 11.02 19.59 -13.65
N GLU A 75 11.48 19.60 -14.89
CA GLU A 75 10.97 20.46 -15.95
C GLU A 75 10.13 19.68 -16.98
N GLY A 76 8.88 20.14 -17.15
CA GLY A 76 7.92 19.58 -18.10
C GLY A 76 7.40 18.20 -17.72
N ALA A 77 6.48 17.68 -18.55
CA ALA A 77 5.94 16.32 -18.41
C ALA A 77 6.97 15.24 -18.80
N ASN A 78 8.03 15.61 -19.52
CA ASN A 78 8.98 14.68 -20.15
C ASN A 78 10.19 14.33 -19.27
N GLY A 79 10.15 14.63 -17.97
CA GLY A 79 11.06 14.04 -16.99
C GLY A 79 12.53 14.51 -17.03
N VAL A 80 12.79 15.76 -17.41
CA VAL A 80 14.12 16.35 -17.20
C VAL A 80 14.25 16.82 -15.76
N VAL A 81 15.27 16.37 -15.05
CA VAL A 81 15.62 16.81 -13.70
C VAL A 81 16.85 17.72 -13.79
N LEU A 82 16.68 18.99 -13.42
CA LEU A 82 17.77 19.95 -13.23
C LEU A 82 18.35 19.77 -11.83
N LEU A 83 19.63 19.41 -11.80
CA LEU A 83 20.43 19.16 -10.62
C LEU A 83 21.47 20.30 -10.52
N PRO A 84 21.19 21.39 -9.79
CA PRO A 84 22.20 22.41 -9.53
C PRO A 84 23.32 21.80 -8.68
N VAL A 85 24.58 22.18 -8.94
CA VAL A 85 25.75 21.84 -8.10
C VAL A 85 26.40 23.11 -7.56
N LEU A 86 27.28 23.00 -6.56
CA LEU A 86 27.81 24.16 -5.83
C LEU A 86 28.60 25.17 -6.69
N ASP A 87 29.25 24.75 -7.78
CA ASP A 87 30.01 25.66 -8.66
C ASP A 87 29.13 26.53 -9.59
N GLY A 88 27.81 26.39 -9.51
CA GLY A 88 26.85 27.09 -10.38
C GLY A 88 26.57 26.38 -11.71
N THR A 89 27.22 25.25 -11.99
CA THR A 89 26.81 24.35 -13.07
C THR A 89 25.42 23.78 -12.76
N VAL A 90 24.61 23.62 -13.81
CA VAL A 90 23.42 22.76 -13.77
C VAL A 90 23.77 21.48 -14.53
N VAL A 91 23.55 20.35 -13.87
CA VAL A 91 23.57 19.02 -14.46
C VAL A 91 22.12 18.68 -14.84
N GLU A 92 21.89 18.22 -16.05
CA GLU A 92 20.57 17.74 -16.50
C GLU A 92 20.57 16.21 -16.45
N ALA A 93 19.53 15.60 -15.89
CA ALA A 93 19.29 14.17 -15.98
C ALA A 93 17.92 13.89 -16.60
N GLY A 94 17.79 12.79 -17.34
CA GLY A 94 16.50 12.20 -17.68
C GLY A 94 16.24 10.98 -16.79
N ASP A 95 15.01 10.81 -16.31
CA ASP A 95 14.65 9.64 -15.51
C ASP A 95 14.70 8.33 -16.32
N ALA A 96 15.09 7.23 -15.67
CA ALA A 96 14.87 5.87 -16.17
C ALA A 96 13.41 5.44 -15.91
N TYR A 97 12.91 4.45 -16.65
CA TYR A 97 11.68 3.75 -16.32
C TYR A 97 11.70 2.33 -16.90
N CYS A 98 11.97 1.34 -16.03
CA CYS A 98 12.03 -0.09 -16.35
C CYS A 98 10.88 -0.87 -15.69
N SER A 99 9.65 -0.37 -15.83
CA SER A 99 8.41 -0.97 -15.28
C SER A 99 7.36 -1.12 -16.40
N GLU A 100 6.22 -1.75 -16.14
CA GLU A 100 5.12 -2.02 -17.11
C GLU A 100 5.47 -2.82 -18.40
N GLY A 101 6.75 -3.06 -18.70
CA GLY A 101 7.26 -3.57 -19.99
C GLY A 101 8.07 -2.55 -20.81
N VAL A 102 8.29 -1.35 -20.25
CA VAL A 102 9.18 -0.30 -20.79
C VAL A 102 10.64 -0.59 -20.37
N ASP A 103 11.61 -0.22 -21.22
CA ASP A 103 13.05 -0.21 -20.94
C ASP A 103 13.62 1.19 -21.26
N GLN A 104 13.07 2.21 -20.60
CA GLN A 104 13.59 3.58 -20.69
C GLN A 104 14.79 3.69 -19.77
N LYS A 105 15.91 4.11 -20.34
CA LYS A 105 17.16 4.33 -19.62
C LYS A 105 17.31 5.80 -19.29
N HIS A 106 17.95 6.11 -18.17
CA HIS A 106 18.32 7.47 -17.82
C HIS A 106 19.35 8.02 -18.82
N TRP A 107 19.55 9.32 -18.77
CA TRP A 107 20.66 9.99 -19.45
C TRP A 107 21.16 11.15 -18.60
N LEU A 108 22.39 11.57 -18.85
CA LEU A 108 23.07 12.64 -18.14
C LEU A 108 23.62 13.68 -19.12
N LYS A 109 23.48 14.97 -18.82
CA LYS A 109 24.21 16.05 -19.49
C LYS A 109 24.84 17.01 -18.49
N ILE A 110 25.98 17.56 -18.87
CA ILE A 110 26.69 18.60 -18.14
C ILE A 110 26.92 19.76 -19.11
N LYS A 111 26.42 20.95 -18.76
CA LYS A 111 26.52 22.16 -19.62
C LYS A 111 25.98 21.91 -21.05
N GLY A 112 24.83 21.23 -21.14
CA GLY A 112 24.14 20.89 -22.40
C GLY A 112 24.76 19.76 -23.22
N ARG A 113 25.86 19.14 -22.77
CA ARG A 113 26.51 18.02 -23.47
C ARG A 113 26.26 16.70 -22.76
N GLU A 114 25.91 15.66 -23.51
CA GLU A 114 25.77 14.30 -22.99
C GLU A 114 27.07 13.82 -22.35
N ALA A 115 26.96 13.27 -21.15
CA ALA A 115 28.06 12.75 -20.34
C ALA A 115 27.80 11.27 -20.05
N LYS A 116 28.86 10.47 -20.02
CA LYS A 116 28.78 9.09 -19.55
C LYS A 116 28.60 9.07 -18.04
N ASP A 117 27.84 8.09 -17.55
CA ASP A 117 27.77 7.79 -16.13
C ASP A 117 27.84 6.29 -15.84
N GLN A 118 27.94 5.98 -14.55
CA GLN A 118 28.08 4.62 -14.01
C GLN A 118 26.87 4.21 -13.15
N VAL A 119 25.76 4.96 -13.23
CA VAL A 119 24.50 4.60 -12.58
C VAL A 119 23.86 3.45 -13.38
N ARG A 120 23.18 2.52 -12.69
CA ARG A 120 22.57 1.36 -13.36
C ARG A 120 21.46 1.83 -14.32
N PRO A 121 21.31 1.27 -15.52
CA PRO A 121 20.36 1.77 -16.55
C PRO A 121 18.89 1.88 -16.16
N CYS A 122 18.48 1.28 -15.04
CA CYS A 122 17.11 1.30 -14.51
C CYS A 122 17.00 2.05 -13.16
N ALA A 123 17.97 2.92 -12.87
CA ALA A 123 17.99 3.85 -11.75
C ALA A 123 18.15 5.28 -12.29
N SER A 124 17.47 6.23 -11.67
CA SER A 124 17.51 7.65 -12.06
C SER A 124 18.47 8.42 -11.17
N ILE A 125 18.97 9.54 -11.67
CA ILE A 125 19.86 10.44 -10.93
C ILE A 125 19.01 11.45 -10.16
N SER A 126 19.12 11.45 -8.83
CA SER A 126 18.31 12.27 -7.92
C SER A 126 19.03 13.51 -7.42
N ALA A 127 20.36 13.44 -7.33
CA ALA A 127 21.22 14.52 -6.88
C ALA A 127 22.53 14.48 -7.69
N ALA A 128 23.15 15.64 -7.89
CA ALA A 128 24.50 15.75 -8.44
C ALA A 128 25.31 16.72 -7.60
N GLU A 129 26.63 16.52 -7.60
CA GLU A 129 27.63 17.45 -7.11
C GLU A 129 28.94 17.25 -7.89
N ILE A 130 29.70 18.32 -8.15
CA ILE A 130 31.01 18.24 -8.81
C ILE A 130 32.09 18.70 -7.82
N ARG A 131 33.12 17.88 -7.61
CA ARG A 131 34.18 18.15 -6.63
C ARG A 131 35.52 17.56 -7.07
N ASP A 132 36.59 18.35 -6.99
CA ASP A 132 38.00 17.90 -7.09
C ASP A 132 38.33 17.02 -8.33
N GLY A 133 37.60 17.19 -9.44
CA GLY A 133 37.75 16.41 -10.69
C GLY A 133 36.77 15.24 -10.85
N GLU A 134 35.92 15.00 -9.85
CA GLU A 134 34.91 13.95 -9.82
C GLU A 134 33.49 14.52 -9.95
N LEU A 135 32.58 13.68 -10.42
CA LEU A 135 31.13 13.86 -10.40
C LEU A 135 30.52 12.85 -9.42
N TRP A 136 29.73 13.34 -8.48
CA TRP A 136 29.07 12.56 -7.44
C TRP A 136 27.57 12.54 -7.70
N LEU A 137 27.02 11.35 -7.98
CA LEU A 137 25.64 11.14 -8.40
C LEU A 137 24.87 10.42 -7.29
N GLY A 138 23.84 11.07 -6.76
CA GLY A 138 22.85 10.43 -5.90
C GLY A 138 21.86 9.65 -6.75
N THR A 139 21.51 8.44 -6.31
CA THR A 139 20.63 7.55 -7.06
C THR A 139 19.25 7.40 -6.42
N ARG A 140 18.24 7.26 -7.27
CA ARG A 140 16.87 6.83 -6.96
C ARG A 140 16.40 5.80 -7.97
N ARG A 141 15.27 5.15 -7.73
CA ARG A 141 14.51 4.44 -8.78
C ARG A 141 13.38 5.32 -9.31
N ASP A 142 12.83 4.98 -10.46
CA ASP A 142 11.46 5.33 -10.84
C ASP A 142 10.74 4.07 -11.31
N GLY A 143 9.48 3.93 -10.91
CA GLY A 143 8.67 2.74 -11.11
C GLY A 143 7.41 2.77 -10.26
N GLU A 144 6.48 1.84 -10.52
CA GLU A 144 5.18 1.73 -9.82
C GLU A 144 5.32 1.64 -8.28
N CYS A 145 6.37 0.93 -7.82
CA CYS A 145 6.70 0.77 -6.39
C CYS A 145 7.29 2.04 -5.73
N GLY A 146 7.56 3.10 -6.49
CA GLY A 146 8.25 4.30 -6.02
C GLY A 146 9.76 4.26 -6.18
N GLU A 147 10.43 5.10 -5.38
CA GLU A 147 11.80 5.54 -5.66
C GLU A 147 12.91 4.60 -5.14
N TRP A 148 12.55 3.38 -4.77
CA TRP A 148 13.39 2.38 -4.10
C TRP A 148 13.29 1.00 -4.79
N PRO A 149 14.34 0.16 -4.80
CA PRO A 149 15.68 0.37 -4.26
C PRO A 149 16.62 1.11 -5.22
N SER A 150 17.62 1.77 -4.65
CA SER A 150 18.70 2.50 -5.32
C SER A 150 20.07 2.10 -4.75
N ASP A 151 21.16 2.71 -5.23
CA ASP A 151 22.55 2.30 -4.98
C ASP A 151 23.32 3.20 -3.99
N GLY A 152 22.69 4.25 -3.47
CA GLY A 152 23.37 5.30 -2.71
C GLY A 152 24.00 6.33 -3.63
N ILE A 153 25.31 6.56 -3.45
CA ILE A 153 26.11 7.52 -4.22
C ILE A 153 27.03 6.76 -5.18
N VAL A 154 27.03 7.15 -6.45
CA VAL A 154 28.02 6.75 -7.46
C VAL A 154 28.94 7.93 -7.73
N ALA A 155 30.23 7.81 -7.41
CA ALA A 155 31.24 8.83 -7.72
C ALA A 155 32.18 8.35 -8.83
N GLN A 156 32.40 9.22 -9.81
CA GLN A 156 33.10 8.92 -11.05
C GLN A 156 33.98 10.08 -11.50
N SER A 157 34.95 9.81 -12.36
CA SER A 157 35.76 10.82 -13.04
C SER A 157 34.88 11.71 -13.92
N LEU A 158 35.10 13.03 -13.86
CA LEU A 158 34.43 14.01 -14.73
C LEU A 158 35.02 14.06 -16.15
N GLU A 159 36.23 13.54 -16.36
CA GLU A 159 36.95 13.61 -17.64
C GLU A 159 36.51 12.51 -18.62
N ASP A 160 36.41 11.26 -18.16
CA ASP A 160 36.17 10.08 -18.98
C ASP A 160 34.93 9.25 -18.55
N GLY A 161 34.36 9.57 -17.39
CA GLY A 161 33.23 8.84 -16.79
C GLY A 161 33.63 7.52 -16.11
N ALA A 162 34.92 7.27 -15.82
CA ALA A 162 35.34 6.06 -15.12
C ALA A 162 34.82 6.02 -13.67
N LEU A 163 34.32 4.86 -13.22
CA LEU A 163 33.88 4.67 -11.84
C LEU A 163 35.07 4.82 -10.87
N VAL A 164 34.91 5.69 -9.87
CA VAL A 164 35.91 5.85 -8.79
C VAL A 164 35.48 5.07 -7.55
N ARG A 165 34.20 5.17 -7.16
CA ARG A 165 33.63 4.47 -5.99
C ARG A 165 32.10 4.48 -6.00
N THR A 166 31.51 3.50 -5.34
CA THR A 166 30.09 3.50 -4.93
C THR A 166 30.04 3.53 -3.40
N ILE A 167 29.07 4.23 -2.83
CA ILE A 167 28.91 4.41 -1.38
C ILE A 167 27.44 4.17 -1.04
N SER A 168 27.15 3.17 -0.20
CA SER A 168 25.82 2.73 0.19
C SER A 168 25.65 2.67 1.72
N ASP A 169 24.48 2.22 2.17
CA ASP A 169 24.16 1.89 3.57
C ASP A 169 25.14 0.88 4.18
N LYS A 170 25.69 -0.03 3.37
CA LYS A 170 26.75 -0.97 3.79
C LYS A 170 28.07 -0.28 4.15
N GLU A 171 28.37 0.84 3.51
CA GLU A 171 29.51 1.71 3.81
C GLU A 171 29.17 2.76 4.89
N GLY A 172 27.97 2.68 5.48
CA GLY A 172 27.56 3.47 6.64
C GLY A 172 26.67 4.68 6.33
N LEU A 173 26.23 4.89 5.08
CA LEU A 173 25.25 5.94 4.77
C LEU A 173 23.95 5.75 5.56
N SER A 174 23.24 6.85 5.82
CA SER A 174 21.91 6.79 6.43
C SER A 174 20.88 6.01 5.59
N GLY A 175 21.07 5.92 4.27
CA GLY A 175 20.27 5.09 3.38
C GLY A 175 20.60 5.29 1.88
N ASN A 176 20.11 4.39 1.02
CA ASN A 176 20.49 4.36 -0.40
C ASN A 176 19.69 5.30 -1.33
N LEU A 177 18.47 5.72 -0.96
CA LEU A 177 17.74 6.75 -1.73
C LEU A 177 18.24 8.13 -1.33
N VAL A 178 19.12 8.69 -2.15
CA VAL A 178 19.74 10.00 -1.94
C VAL A 178 18.82 11.11 -2.45
N ARG A 179 18.66 12.18 -1.68
CA ARG A 179 17.83 13.36 -1.98
C ARG A 179 18.63 14.61 -2.30
N ALA A 180 19.81 14.78 -1.69
CA ALA A 180 20.74 15.86 -1.99
C ALA A 180 22.19 15.45 -1.69
N ILE A 181 23.15 15.97 -2.47
CA ILE A 181 24.58 15.90 -2.22
C ILE A 181 25.16 17.31 -2.39
N ARG A 182 26.04 17.74 -1.48
CA ARG A 182 26.81 18.99 -1.63
C ARG A 182 28.22 18.87 -1.08
N SER A 183 29.18 19.48 -1.75
CA SER A 183 30.49 19.77 -1.17
C SER A 183 30.34 20.82 -0.09
N ASP A 184 31.13 20.71 0.97
CA ASP A 184 31.28 21.77 1.95
C ASP A 184 32.31 22.80 1.43
N PRO A 185 31.96 24.08 1.21
CA PRO A 185 32.92 25.09 0.78
C PRO A 185 33.85 25.55 1.92
N PHE A 186 33.56 25.17 3.17
CA PHE A 186 34.34 25.59 4.36
C PHE A 186 35.13 24.44 5.01
N ALA A 187 35.03 23.21 4.48
CA ALA A 187 35.73 22.04 5.00
C ALA A 187 36.01 20.98 3.90
N PRO A 188 37.00 20.08 4.07
CA PRO A 188 37.21 18.94 3.18
C PRO A 188 36.16 17.83 3.46
N ARG A 189 34.90 18.14 3.14
CA ARG A 189 33.71 17.33 3.41
C ARG A 189 32.76 17.33 2.23
N VAL A 190 31.96 16.27 2.16
CA VAL A 190 30.73 16.18 1.37
C VAL A 190 29.60 15.84 2.34
N TRP A 191 28.46 16.48 2.19
CA TRP A 191 27.25 16.18 2.96
C TRP A 191 26.19 15.61 2.04
N THR A 192 25.47 14.60 2.52
CA THR A 192 24.37 13.98 1.79
C THR A 192 23.13 13.87 2.69
N ALA A 193 21.98 14.00 2.06
CA ALA A 193 20.68 13.72 2.66
C ALA A 193 20.02 12.57 1.91
N THR A 194 19.39 11.67 2.64
CA THR A 194 18.76 10.45 2.14
C THR A 194 17.38 10.30 2.78
N HIS A 195 16.53 9.44 2.21
CA HIS A 195 15.19 9.12 2.75
C HIS A 195 15.16 8.71 4.24
N LEU A 196 16.28 8.28 4.81
CA LEU A 196 16.39 7.81 6.20
C LEU A 196 17.24 8.72 7.09
N GLY A 197 17.88 9.78 6.55
CA GLY A 197 18.71 10.66 7.37
C GLY A 197 19.78 11.44 6.63
N ILE A 198 20.75 11.94 7.40
CA ILE A 198 21.85 12.79 6.93
C ILE A 198 23.18 12.06 7.18
N SER A 199 24.15 12.20 6.26
CA SER A 199 25.52 11.70 6.46
C SER A 199 26.58 12.75 6.12
N GLU A 200 27.65 12.78 6.92
CA GLU A 200 28.89 13.52 6.66
C GLU A 200 29.93 12.55 6.07
N LEU A 201 30.54 12.93 4.95
CA LEU A 201 31.57 12.15 4.27
C LEU A 201 32.88 12.93 4.16
N SER A 202 34.00 12.22 4.10
CA SER A 202 35.27 12.78 3.66
C SER A 202 35.25 13.06 2.14
N ALA A 203 36.16 13.91 1.66
CA ALA A 203 36.34 14.12 0.22
C ALA A 203 36.76 12.84 -0.55
N ALA A 204 37.18 11.78 0.15
CA ALA A 204 37.50 10.47 -0.43
C ALA A 204 36.31 9.48 -0.40
N GLY A 205 35.14 9.88 0.08
CA GLY A 205 33.93 9.05 0.13
C GLY A 205 33.81 8.11 1.34
N GLU A 206 34.68 8.24 2.33
CA GLU A 206 34.51 7.59 3.63
C GLU A 206 33.35 8.24 4.40
N VAL A 207 32.40 7.45 4.89
CA VAL A 207 31.31 7.96 5.75
C VAL A 207 31.83 8.16 7.17
N LEU A 208 31.81 9.40 7.64
CA LEU A 208 32.41 9.82 8.90
C LEU A 208 31.39 9.86 10.05
N ALA A 209 30.13 10.14 9.72
CA ALA A 209 29.00 10.11 10.64
C ALA A 209 27.69 10.02 9.86
N SER A 210 26.70 9.32 10.44
CA SER A 210 25.33 9.27 9.95
C SER A 210 24.36 9.55 11.09
N TRP A 211 23.30 10.30 10.79
CA TRP A 211 22.23 10.63 11.71
C TRP A 211 20.89 10.25 11.05
N TYR A 212 20.21 9.30 11.67
CA TYR A 212 18.96 8.71 11.20
C TYR A 212 17.77 9.53 11.69
N LEU A 213 16.84 9.79 10.79
CA LEU A 213 15.59 10.49 11.07
C LEU A 213 14.57 9.52 11.68
N TYR A 214 13.81 10.03 12.64
CA TYR A 214 12.64 9.36 13.21
C TYR A 214 11.68 10.45 13.72
N GLU A 215 10.37 10.18 13.74
CA GLU A 215 9.42 11.03 14.48
C GLU A 215 9.02 10.38 15.81
N ASP A 216 9.00 11.17 16.88
CA ASP A 216 8.59 10.76 18.21
C ASP A 216 8.03 11.96 19.00
N TYR A 217 7.67 11.75 20.25
CA TYR A 217 7.33 12.83 21.18
C TYR A 217 8.56 13.52 21.73
N ASP A 218 8.67 14.83 21.52
CA ASP A 218 9.62 15.66 22.24
C ASP A 218 9.31 15.61 23.76
N GLU A 219 10.27 15.17 24.56
CA GLU A 219 10.07 14.90 26.00
C GLU A 219 9.77 16.17 26.82
N THR A 220 10.13 17.35 26.32
CA THR A 220 9.98 18.63 27.02
C THR A 220 8.61 19.27 26.78
N THR A 221 8.11 19.17 25.54
CA THR A 221 6.89 19.84 25.08
C THR A 221 5.70 18.89 24.90
N GLY A 222 5.95 17.59 24.79
CA GLY A 222 4.92 16.59 24.46
C GLY A 222 4.41 16.65 23.02
N LEU A 223 5.06 17.44 22.15
CA LEU A 223 4.66 17.60 20.75
C LEU A 223 5.32 16.55 19.84
N PRO A 224 4.66 16.10 18.77
CA PRO A 224 5.29 15.35 17.70
C PRO A 224 6.46 16.13 17.07
N ALA A 225 7.62 15.48 17.00
CA ALA A 225 8.82 16.06 16.44
C ALA A 225 9.61 15.03 15.64
N VAL A 226 9.96 15.40 14.41
CA VAL A 226 11.09 14.77 13.71
C VAL A 226 12.37 15.10 14.49
N MET A 227 13.15 14.07 14.77
CA MET A 227 14.39 14.10 15.53
C MET A 227 15.49 13.32 14.78
N LEU A 228 16.74 13.46 15.23
CA LEU A 228 17.90 12.80 14.66
C LEU A 228 18.59 11.91 15.71
N SER A 229 19.06 10.74 15.31
CA SER A 229 19.73 9.74 16.15
C SER A 229 21.02 9.26 15.49
N THR A 230 22.11 9.08 16.24
CA THR A 230 23.37 8.53 15.71
C THR A 230 23.33 7.01 15.43
N ALA A 231 22.20 6.36 15.69
CA ALA A 231 21.91 4.97 15.33
C ALA A 231 20.48 4.85 14.77
N PRO A 232 20.19 3.85 13.90
CA PRO A 232 18.85 3.66 13.36
C PRO A 232 17.78 3.52 14.47
N ARG A 233 16.70 4.30 14.36
CA ARG A 233 15.56 4.29 15.29
C ARG A 233 14.28 4.30 14.46
N ARG A 234 13.27 3.54 14.91
CA ARG A 234 11.95 3.52 14.27
C ARG A 234 11.15 4.78 14.59
N THR A 235 10.27 5.15 13.67
CA THR A 235 9.28 6.20 13.87
C THR A 235 8.16 5.71 14.80
N ASN A 236 7.77 6.56 15.75
CA ASN A 236 6.61 6.35 16.60
C ASN A 236 5.36 6.87 15.88
N PHE A 237 4.63 5.98 15.20
CA PHE A 237 3.48 6.36 14.38
C PHE A 237 2.32 6.97 15.17
N LEU A 238 2.29 6.89 16.51
CA LEU A 238 1.32 7.64 17.32
C LEU A 238 1.62 9.15 17.35
N ALA A 239 2.90 9.54 17.34
CA ALA A 239 3.30 10.94 17.17
C ALA A 239 2.93 11.44 15.76
N VAL A 240 3.20 10.63 14.72
CA VAL A 240 2.82 10.94 13.32
C VAL A 240 1.30 11.08 13.18
N PHE A 241 0.53 10.14 13.71
CA PHE A 241 -0.93 10.19 13.67
C PHE A 241 -1.48 11.46 14.37
N GLN A 242 -0.91 11.85 15.51
CA GLN A 242 -1.24 13.12 16.17
C GLN A 242 -0.86 14.34 15.33
N ARG A 243 0.33 14.34 14.71
CA ARG A 243 0.80 15.40 13.79
C ARG A 243 -0.19 15.62 12.66
N GLU A 244 -0.65 14.54 12.02
CA GLU A 244 -1.59 14.64 10.90
C GLU A 244 -3.06 14.86 11.31
N LEU A 245 -3.44 14.54 12.54
CA LEU A 245 -4.76 14.89 13.10
C LEU A 245 -4.87 16.39 13.36
N GLY A 246 -3.76 17.06 13.72
CA GLY A 246 -3.79 18.48 14.09
C GLY A 246 -4.58 18.76 15.37
N THR A 247 -4.48 17.85 16.35
CA THR A 247 -5.23 17.87 17.62
C THR A 247 -5.10 19.20 18.37
N ARG A 248 -6.20 19.75 18.91
CA ARG A 248 -6.17 21.04 19.65
C ARG A 248 -5.49 20.95 21.01
N ASP A 249 -5.49 19.77 21.64
CA ASP A 249 -4.68 19.46 22.82
C ASP A 249 -3.63 18.36 22.52
N PRO A 250 -2.45 18.75 21.99
CA PRO A 250 -1.35 17.83 21.76
C PRO A 250 -0.83 17.14 23.03
N ALA A 251 -0.87 17.83 24.17
CA ALA A 251 -0.31 17.32 25.43
C ALA A 251 -1.24 16.27 26.05
N GLY A 252 -2.55 16.49 25.98
CA GLY A 252 -3.58 15.51 26.32
C GLY A 252 -3.50 14.25 25.46
N PHE A 253 -3.26 14.38 24.15
CA PHE A 253 -3.08 13.20 23.28
C PHE A 253 -1.83 12.40 23.66
N ALA A 254 -0.68 13.06 23.84
CA ALA A 254 0.55 12.40 24.26
C ALA A 254 0.42 11.75 25.66
N ALA A 255 -0.38 12.33 26.55
CA ALA A 255 -0.75 11.74 27.84
C ALA A 255 -1.71 10.53 27.69
N ALA A 256 -2.64 10.57 26.72
CA ALA A 256 -3.53 9.45 26.40
C ALA A 256 -2.75 8.27 25.79
N VAL A 257 -1.81 8.51 24.88
CA VAL A 257 -0.89 7.49 24.33
C VAL A 257 -0.12 6.77 25.43
N LYS A 258 0.32 7.49 26.48
CA LYS A 258 1.01 6.89 27.64
C LYS A 258 0.13 5.91 28.45
N ARG A 259 -1.20 5.91 28.26
CA ARG A 259 -2.15 4.95 28.86
C ARG A 259 -2.32 3.67 28.05
N ILE A 260 -1.97 3.67 26.77
CA ILE A 260 -1.95 2.45 25.93
C ILE A 260 -0.77 1.58 26.40
N PRO A 261 -0.92 0.25 26.60
CA PRO A 261 0.18 -0.64 26.95
C PRO A 261 1.35 -0.54 25.94
N PRO A 262 2.62 -0.45 26.36
CA PRO A 262 3.76 -0.27 25.45
C PRO A 262 3.83 -1.26 24.29
N GLU A 263 3.51 -2.52 24.55
CA GLU A 263 3.46 -3.64 23.61
C GLU A 263 2.37 -3.50 22.54
N LEU A 264 1.29 -2.75 22.83
CA LEU A 264 0.24 -2.46 21.86
C LEU A 264 0.52 -1.20 21.03
N ARG A 265 1.40 -0.29 21.48
CA ARG A 265 1.66 0.98 20.75
C ARG A 265 2.21 0.76 19.34
N SER A 266 2.93 -0.34 19.10
CA SER A 266 3.42 -0.75 17.79
C SER A 266 2.36 -1.36 16.86
N CYS A 267 1.10 -1.52 17.30
CA CYS A 267 -0.01 -1.88 16.41
C CYS A 267 -0.19 -0.88 15.25
N LEU A 268 0.04 0.42 15.50
CA LEU A 268 -0.16 1.44 14.48
C LEU A 268 1.07 1.49 13.55
N GLY A 269 0.89 1.02 12.31
CA GLY A 269 1.95 0.95 11.30
C GLY A 269 2.06 2.19 10.40
N PRO A 270 3.08 2.23 9.52
CA PRO A 270 3.38 3.37 8.64
C PRO A 270 2.33 3.67 7.58
N ASP A 271 1.52 2.70 7.13
CA ASP A 271 0.41 2.99 6.22
C ASP A 271 -0.76 3.67 6.94
N GLY A 272 -0.84 3.49 8.26
CA GLY A 272 -2.01 3.81 9.07
C GLY A 272 -3.27 3.02 8.65
N ARG A 273 -3.16 1.95 7.85
CA ARG A 273 -4.28 1.16 7.29
C ARG A 273 -4.28 -0.32 7.65
N ARG A 274 -3.14 -0.86 8.11
CA ARG A 274 -3.00 -2.25 8.56
C ARG A 274 -2.42 -2.25 9.97
N TRP A 275 -3.27 -2.46 10.98
CA TRP A 275 -2.81 -2.60 12.36
C TRP A 275 -2.25 -4.01 12.59
N ASP A 276 -0.94 -4.16 12.75
CA ASP A 276 -0.33 -5.47 12.97
C ASP A 276 -0.25 -5.84 14.46
N CYS A 277 -1.42 -5.99 15.09
CA CYS A 277 -1.55 -6.37 16.50
C CYS A 277 -1.28 -7.87 16.78
N ARG A 278 -0.37 -8.52 16.03
CA ARG A 278 -0.12 -9.98 16.08
C ARG A 278 0.66 -10.48 17.30
N TYR A 279 0.30 -10.01 18.49
CA TYR A 279 0.67 -10.58 19.80
C TYR A 279 -0.56 -10.97 20.63
N GLY A 280 -1.55 -11.60 19.98
CA GLY A 280 -2.72 -12.19 20.62
C GLY A 280 -3.44 -13.13 19.64
N GLY A 281 -3.39 -14.43 19.89
CA GLY A 281 -3.93 -15.43 18.96
C GLY A 281 -5.43 -15.69 19.16
N SER A 282 -6.28 -15.10 18.33
CA SER A 282 -7.68 -15.52 18.17
C SER A 282 -8.17 -15.31 16.73
N ALA A 283 -8.86 -16.30 16.17
CA ALA A 283 -9.42 -16.19 14.82
C ALA A 283 -10.70 -15.33 14.84
N GLY A 284 -10.72 -14.27 14.02
CA GLY A 284 -11.92 -13.45 13.77
C GLY A 284 -12.11 -12.27 14.72
N GLY A 285 -11.20 -11.28 14.71
CA GLY A 285 -11.33 -10.04 15.49
C GLY A 285 -10.93 -8.73 14.78
N ASP A 286 -10.08 -8.79 13.76
CA ASP A 286 -9.21 -7.71 13.23
C ASP A 286 -9.91 -6.54 12.48
N ARG A 287 -11.07 -6.06 12.96
CA ARG A 287 -11.84 -4.94 12.36
C ARG A 287 -11.50 -3.58 12.96
N PHE A 288 -11.05 -3.55 14.21
CA PHE A 288 -10.73 -2.34 14.97
C PHE A 288 -9.39 -2.50 15.69
N LEU A 289 -8.81 -1.38 16.12
CA LEU A 289 -7.74 -1.37 17.12
C LEU A 289 -8.24 -1.93 18.47
N PRO A 290 -7.34 -2.46 19.32
CA PRO A 290 -7.65 -2.87 20.69
C PRO A 290 -8.36 -1.76 21.50
N GLU A 291 -9.21 -2.13 22.46
CA GLU A 291 -10.05 -1.18 23.23
C GLU A 291 -9.20 -0.12 23.97
N GLU A 292 -7.96 -0.45 24.32
CA GLU A 292 -6.97 0.45 24.90
C GLU A 292 -6.71 1.70 24.05
N PHE A 293 -6.84 1.61 22.72
CA PHE A 293 -6.72 2.74 21.81
C PHE A 293 -7.91 3.71 21.88
N ASN A 294 -9.06 3.30 22.42
CA ASN A 294 -10.23 4.19 22.55
C ASN A 294 -9.98 5.39 23.48
N VAL A 295 -8.86 5.43 24.22
CA VAL A 295 -8.38 6.65 24.91
C VAL A 295 -8.07 7.81 23.96
N LEU A 296 -7.85 7.54 22.66
CA LEU A 296 -7.57 8.54 21.62
C LEU A 296 -8.84 9.06 20.93
N VAL A 297 -9.97 8.36 21.04
CA VAL A 297 -11.25 8.69 20.37
C VAL A 297 -11.67 10.15 20.55
N PRO A 298 -11.61 10.77 21.74
CA PRO A 298 -12.04 12.17 21.92
C PRO A 298 -11.29 13.15 21.00
N PHE A 299 -9.99 12.94 20.79
CA PHE A 299 -9.15 13.79 19.95
C PHE A 299 -9.41 13.56 18.46
N VAL A 300 -9.66 12.31 18.05
CA VAL A 300 -9.98 11.96 16.65
C VAL A 300 -11.38 12.47 16.28
N VAL A 301 -12.34 12.43 17.20
CA VAL A 301 -13.67 13.03 17.06
C VAL A 301 -13.61 14.56 17.03
N GLU A 302 -12.75 15.20 17.84
CA GLU A 302 -12.54 16.66 17.76
C GLU A 302 -11.92 17.09 16.42
N ALA A 303 -10.97 16.30 15.89
CA ALA A 303 -10.28 16.55 14.63
C ALA A 303 -11.06 16.10 13.38
N ALA A 304 -12.27 15.55 13.53
CA ALA A 304 -13.03 14.97 12.44
C ALA A 304 -13.59 16.03 11.47
N ASP A 305 -13.01 16.13 10.28
CA ASP A 305 -13.44 17.06 9.23
C ASP A 305 -14.16 16.33 8.09
N PHE A 306 -15.48 16.48 8.02
CA PHE A 306 -16.32 15.88 6.99
C PHE A 306 -16.42 16.75 5.71
N SER A 307 -15.47 17.68 5.50
CA SER A 307 -15.38 18.48 4.28
C SER A 307 -15.20 17.61 3.01
N PRO A 308 -15.65 18.11 1.83
CA PRO A 308 -15.49 17.43 0.53
C PRO A 308 -14.11 16.85 0.24
N ASP A 309 -13.05 17.52 0.68
CA ASP A 309 -11.63 17.21 0.44
C ASP A 309 -11.01 16.28 1.47
N LYS A 310 -11.63 16.09 2.66
CA LYS A 310 -11.07 15.30 3.77
C LYS A 310 -11.94 14.15 4.23
N VAL A 311 -13.22 14.11 3.84
CA VAL A 311 -14.19 13.12 4.31
C VAL A 311 -13.68 11.68 4.23
N TRP A 312 -12.94 11.30 3.18
CA TRP A 312 -12.36 9.96 3.05
C TRP A 312 -11.33 9.66 4.15
N MET A 313 -10.40 10.58 4.42
CA MET A 313 -9.43 10.46 5.51
C MET A 313 -10.09 10.52 6.89
N THR A 314 -11.13 11.33 7.07
CA THR A 314 -11.88 11.43 8.33
C THR A 314 -12.64 10.15 8.65
N TYR A 315 -13.34 9.55 7.68
CA TYR A 315 -13.92 8.22 7.86
C TYR A 315 -12.84 7.20 8.15
N PHE A 316 -11.79 7.16 7.33
CA PHE A 316 -10.68 6.23 7.51
C PHE A 316 -10.10 6.29 8.94
N ARG A 317 -9.85 7.50 9.47
CA ARG A 317 -9.29 7.72 10.81
C ARG A 317 -10.25 7.41 11.95
N LEU A 318 -11.57 7.50 11.73
CA LEU A 318 -12.57 7.17 12.75
C LEU A 318 -12.86 5.66 12.77
N CYS A 319 -12.97 5.03 11.60
CA CYS A 319 -13.33 3.61 11.44
C CYS A 319 -12.36 2.61 12.10
N MET A 320 -11.16 3.04 12.52
CA MET A 320 -10.22 2.18 13.25
C MET A 320 -10.60 1.94 14.72
N PHE A 321 -11.51 2.73 15.31
CA PHE A 321 -11.83 2.66 16.74
C PHE A 321 -13.13 1.91 17.02
N GLY A 322 -13.08 0.90 17.89
CA GLY A 322 -14.24 0.08 18.30
C GLY A 322 -15.20 0.79 19.27
N ASP A 323 -15.46 2.08 19.09
CA ASP A 323 -16.28 2.90 20.00
C ASP A 323 -17.70 3.18 19.49
N LYS A 324 -18.66 3.30 20.42
CA LYS A 324 -20.08 3.55 20.16
C LYS A 324 -20.38 5.01 19.81
N GLY A 325 -19.62 5.96 20.35
CA GLY A 325 -19.71 7.38 20.01
C GLY A 325 -19.26 7.63 18.57
N VAL A 326 -18.11 7.07 18.19
CA VAL A 326 -17.61 7.08 16.80
C VAL A 326 -18.61 6.41 15.86
N ALA A 327 -19.10 5.22 16.19
CA ALA A 327 -20.07 4.50 15.38
C ALA A 327 -21.35 5.34 15.12
N GLY A 328 -21.89 5.98 16.17
CA GLY A 328 -23.04 6.87 16.08
C GLY A 328 -22.78 8.11 15.24
N LEU A 329 -21.62 8.75 15.41
CA LEU A 329 -21.19 9.92 14.61
C LEU A 329 -21.13 9.57 13.12
N LEU A 330 -20.49 8.45 12.76
CA LEU A 330 -20.38 8.04 11.36
C LEU A 330 -21.75 7.65 10.77
N ALA A 331 -22.62 7.01 11.55
CA ALA A 331 -23.99 6.71 11.11
C ALA A 331 -24.80 7.99 10.82
N GLU A 332 -24.67 9.01 11.68
CA GLU A 332 -25.29 10.32 11.47
C GLU A 332 -24.79 11.00 10.18
N LYS A 333 -23.45 11.04 9.96
CA LYS A 333 -22.87 11.69 8.78
C LYS A 333 -23.09 10.91 7.48
N TYR A 334 -23.22 9.58 7.53
CA TYR A 334 -23.47 8.75 6.35
C TYR A 334 -24.91 8.84 5.84
N ALA A 335 -25.86 9.23 6.70
CA ALA A 335 -27.27 9.38 6.33
C ALA A 335 -27.55 10.49 5.29
N GLY A 336 -26.56 11.34 4.98
CA GLY A 336 -26.65 12.31 3.89
C GLY A 336 -26.13 11.75 2.56
N GLU A 337 -26.98 11.73 1.52
CA GLU A 337 -26.67 11.17 0.19
C GLU A 337 -25.32 11.65 -0.38
N ALA A 338 -25.03 12.95 -0.25
CA ALA A 338 -23.79 13.56 -0.76
C ALA A 338 -22.49 13.06 -0.08
N VAL A 339 -22.58 12.45 1.11
CA VAL A 339 -21.46 11.77 1.77
C VAL A 339 -21.34 10.35 1.25
N ALA A 340 -22.44 9.59 1.25
CA ALA A 340 -22.47 8.20 0.80
C ALA A 340 -21.90 8.02 -0.62
N THR A 341 -22.29 8.87 -1.58
CA THR A 341 -21.79 8.86 -2.96
C THR A 341 -20.27 9.12 -3.08
N ARG A 342 -19.62 9.70 -2.05
CA ARG A 342 -18.20 10.08 -2.07
C ARG A 342 -17.31 9.17 -1.23
N THR A 343 -17.84 8.60 -0.16
CA THR A 343 -17.10 7.63 0.67
C THR A 343 -17.24 6.19 0.16
N GLY A 344 -18.32 5.90 -0.58
CA GLY A 344 -18.59 4.60 -1.18
C GLY A 344 -18.48 3.44 -0.18
N SER A 345 -17.91 2.33 -0.65
CA SER A 345 -17.79 1.08 0.09
C SER A 345 -17.00 1.18 1.41
N LEU A 346 -16.11 2.17 1.60
CA LEU A 346 -15.32 2.29 2.83
C LEU A 346 -16.19 2.61 4.06
N ALA A 347 -16.97 3.70 3.98
CA ALA A 347 -17.88 4.09 5.06
C ALA A 347 -18.97 3.03 5.27
N THR A 348 -19.46 2.46 4.18
CA THR A 348 -20.40 1.35 4.16
C THR A 348 -19.89 0.13 4.95
N GLN A 349 -18.66 -0.31 4.67
CA GLN A 349 -18.03 -1.48 5.29
C GLN A 349 -17.80 -1.24 6.78
N CYS A 350 -17.24 -0.09 7.11
CA CYS A 350 -17.08 0.40 8.48
C CYS A 350 -18.39 0.40 9.28
N LEU A 351 -19.50 0.90 8.71
CA LEU A 351 -20.82 0.85 9.35
C LEU A 351 -21.43 -0.56 9.42
N TYR A 352 -21.03 -1.49 8.57
CA TYR A 352 -21.35 -2.91 8.73
C TYR A 352 -20.55 -3.52 9.88
N ASP A 353 -19.27 -3.22 9.99
CA ASP A 353 -18.38 -3.71 11.05
C ASP A 353 -18.84 -3.23 12.44
N TYR A 354 -19.26 -1.97 12.58
CA TYR A 354 -19.91 -1.45 13.78
C TYR A 354 -21.23 -2.15 14.13
N ARG A 355 -22.02 -2.60 13.13
CA ARG A 355 -23.25 -3.38 13.38
C ARG A 355 -22.93 -4.80 13.82
N GLN A 356 -21.91 -5.44 13.25
CA GLN A 356 -21.47 -6.79 13.62
C GLN A 356 -20.88 -6.83 15.04
N ALA A 357 -20.15 -5.79 15.44
CA ALA A 357 -19.68 -5.61 16.83
C ALA A 357 -20.78 -5.17 17.82
N GLY A 358 -22.04 -5.01 17.38
CA GLY A 358 -23.15 -4.57 18.23
C GLY A 358 -23.05 -3.12 18.73
N LEU A 359 -22.17 -2.31 18.10
CA LEU A 359 -21.93 -0.91 18.44
C LEU A 359 -23.01 0.00 17.83
N LEU A 360 -23.56 -0.37 16.67
CA LEU A 360 -24.77 0.24 16.08
C LEU A 360 -26.01 -0.63 16.26
N LYS A 361 -27.11 0.00 16.73
CA LYS A 361 -28.42 -0.66 16.91
C LYS A 361 -29.28 -0.63 15.64
N GLU A 362 -29.07 0.35 14.77
CA GLU A 362 -29.91 0.56 13.59
C GLU A 362 -29.49 -0.34 12.43
N LYS A 363 -30.27 -1.41 12.26
CA LYS A 363 -30.32 -2.19 11.01
C LYS A 363 -30.93 -1.29 9.92
N PRO A 364 -30.49 -1.40 8.65
CA PRO A 364 -31.15 -0.72 7.54
C PRO A 364 -32.66 -1.01 7.54
N PRO A 365 -33.53 -0.03 7.22
CA PRO A 365 -34.98 -0.16 7.38
C PRO A 365 -35.53 -1.44 6.73
N GLU A 366 -36.31 -2.22 7.49
CA GLU A 366 -36.70 -3.56 7.06
C GLU A 366 -37.47 -3.55 5.73
N ALA A 367 -38.26 -2.51 5.48
CA ALA A 367 -38.93 -2.29 4.19
C ALA A 367 -37.93 -2.16 3.02
N THR A 368 -36.85 -1.40 3.18
CA THR A 368 -35.79 -1.22 2.18
C THR A 368 -35.04 -2.52 1.92
N VAL A 369 -34.64 -3.22 2.99
CA VAL A 369 -33.99 -4.54 2.89
C VAL A 369 -34.91 -5.54 2.19
N LYS A 370 -36.18 -5.61 2.57
CA LYS A 370 -37.19 -6.51 1.99
C LYS A 370 -37.47 -6.20 0.52
N ALA A 371 -37.51 -4.92 0.15
CA ALA A 371 -37.69 -4.50 -1.24
C ALA A 371 -36.49 -4.87 -2.12
N ALA A 372 -35.26 -4.57 -1.68
CA ALA A 372 -34.03 -4.89 -2.40
C ALA A 372 -33.79 -6.41 -2.46
N LEU A 373 -33.95 -7.13 -1.35
CA LEU A 373 -33.87 -8.59 -1.30
C LEU A 373 -34.94 -9.25 -2.18
N GLY A 374 -36.11 -8.63 -2.30
CA GLY A 374 -37.15 -9.01 -3.25
C GLY A 374 -36.76 -8.79 -4.72
N ARG A 375 -35.94 -7.78 -5.06
CA ARG A 375 -35.38 -7.62 -6.41
C ARG A 375 -34.39 -8.73 -6.72
N VAL A 376 -33.39 -8.94 -5.86
CA VAL A 376 -32.39 -10.03 -6.00
C VAL A 376 -33.10 -11.38 -6.12
N SER A 377 -34.04 -11.69 -5.21
CA SER A 377 -34.78 -12.97 -5.24
C SER A 377 -35.57 -13.18 -6.52
N ARG A 378 -36.14 -12.12 -7.13
CA ARG A 378 -36.84 -12.21 -8.41
C ARG A 378 -35.89 -12.37 -9.60
N ALA A 379 -34.73 -11.71 -9.58
CA ALA A 379 -33.71 -11.89 -10.60
C ALA A 379 -33.16 -13.33 -10.60
N LEU A 380 -32.80 -13.87 -9.43
CA LEU A 380 -32.38 -15.27 -9.27
C LEU A 380 -33.49 -16.27 -9.69
N ALA A 381 -34.75 -15.97 -9.42
CA ALA A 381 -35.88 -16.78 -9.86
C ALA A 381 -36.09 -16.71 -11.38
N LEU A 382 -35.86 -15.55 -12.01
CA LEU A 382 -35.94 -15.37 -13.45
C LEU A 382 -34.84 -16.15 -14.18
N LEU A 383 -33.61 -16.16 -13.66
CA LEU A 383 -32.50 -16.94 -14.22
C LEU A 383 -32.81 -18.45 -14.23
N ASN A 384 -33.27 -18.99 -13.09
CA ASN A 384 -33.74 -20.38 -12.99
C ASN A 384 -34.89 -20.71 -13.95
N ALA A 385 -35.72 -19.73 -14.32
CA ALA A 385 -36.87 -19.91 -15.21
C ALA A 385 -36.53 -19.71 -16.70
N LEU A 386 -35.48 -18.95 -17.02
CA LEU A 386 -34.99 -18.74 -18.39
C LEU A 386 -34.15 -19.93 -18.88
N GLY A 387 -33.28 -20.48 -18.03
CA GLY A 387 -32.40 -21.59 -18.40
C GLY A 387 -31.36 -21.24 -19.47
N PRO A 388 -30.63 -22.24 -20.00
CA PRO A 388 -29.53 -22.01 -20.94
C PRO A 388 -29.98 -21.47 -22.30
N ASP A 389 -31.16 -21.86 -22.77
CA ASP A 389 -31.76 -21.42 -24.03
C ASP A 389 -32.54 -20.09 -23.89
N GLY A 390 -32.38 -19.39 -22.77
CA GLY A 390 -33.09 -18.16 -22.44
C GLY A 390 -32.59 -16.93 -23.22
N ASP A 391 -33.42 -15.89 -23.24
CA ASP A 391 -33.09 -14.60 -23.84
C ASP A 391 -31.85 -13.98 -23.16
N HIS A 392 -30.71 -13.96 -23.88
CA HIS A 392 -29.43 -13.48 -23.36
C HIS A 392 -29.47 -12.05 -22.81
N MET A 393 -30.33 -11.16 -23.33
CA MET A 393 -30.46 -9.80 -22.79
C MET A 393 -31.14 -9.81 -21.42
N LYS A 394 -32.17 -10.65 -21.23
CA LYS A 394 -32.86 -10.81 -19.94
C LYS A 394 -32.01 -11.57 -18.92
N ILE A 395 -31.19 -12.52 -19.38
CA ILE A 395 -30.17 -13.19 -18.57
C ILE A 395 -29.17 -12.14 -18.05
N PHE A 396 -28.59 -11.33 -18.93
CA PHE A 396 -27.62 -10.29 -18.56
C PHE A 396 -28.21 -9.24 -17.60
N GLU A 397 -29.43 -8.73 -17.88
CA GLU A 397 -30.14 -7.81 -16.98
C GLU A 397 -30.36 -8.43 -15.59
N ALA A 398 -30.77 -9.70 -15.53
CA ALA A 398 -30.97 -10.39 -14.26
C ALA A 398 -29.66 -10.69 -13.52
N HIS A 399 -28.53 -10.89 -14.21
CA HIS A 399 -27.20 -10.97 -13.57
C HIS A 399 -26.86 -9.66 -12.85
N GLY A 400 -26.95 -8.52 -13.56
CA GLY A 400 -26.68 -7.21 -12.98
C GLY A 400 -27.57 -6.92 -11.76
N VAL A 401 -28.89 -7.06 -11.92
CA VAL A 401 -29.86 -6.82 -10.83
C VAL A 401 -29.66 -7.77 -9.63
N ALA A 402 -29.16 -8.98 -9.84
CA ALA A 402 -28.85 -9.92 -8.76
C ALA A 402 -27.53 -9.59 -8.04
N VAL A 403 -26.46 -9.26 -8.77
CA VAL A 403 -25.13 -8.99 -8.22
C VAL A 403 -25.05 -7.60 -7.61
N GLU A 404 -25.40 -6.54 -8.36
CA GLU A 404 -25.45 -5.16 -7.86
C GLU A 404 -26.45 -5.05 -6.70
N GLY A 405 -27.61 -5.71 -6.82
CA GLY A 405 -28.62 -5.73 -5.78
C GLY A 405 -28.20 -6.48 -4.50
N ALA A 406 -27.24 -7.39 -4.60
CA ALA A 406 -26.67 -8.12 -3.46
C ALA A 406 -25.50 -7.35 -2.82
N ASP A 407 -24.64 -6.70 -3.62
CA ASP A 407 -23.58 -5.83 -3.11
C ASP A 407 -24.20 -4.60 -2.43
N ALA A 408 -25.13 -3.89 -3.07
CA ALA A 408 -25.86 -2.77 -2.47
C ALA A 408 -26.65 -3.14 -1.19
N LEU A 409 -27.02 -4.43 -1.03
CA LEU A 409 -27.57 -4.95 0.23
C LEU A 409 -26.49 -5.11 1.30
N ALA A 410 -25.32 -5.64 0.96
CA ALA A 410 -24.16 -5.65 1.84
C ALA A 410 -23.72 -4.21 2.18
N GLU A 411 -23.82 -3.27 1.24
CA GLU A 411 -23.45 -1.88 1.43
C GLU A 411 -24.26 -1.18 2.53
N ILE A 412 -25.58 -1.37 2.54
CA ILE A 412 -26.43 -0.86 3.62
C ILE A 412 -26.32 -1.68 4.93
N GLY A 413 -25.44 -2.70 4.97
CA GLY A 413 -25.15 -3.52 6.15
C GLY A 413 -26.03 -4.77 6.30
N SER A 414 -26.51 -5.35 5.19
CA SER A 414 -27.38 -6.54 5.17
C SER A 414 -26.81 -7.66 4.28
N PRO A 415 -26.08 -8.65 4.84
CA PRO A 415 -25.40 -9.70 4.06
C PRO A 415 -26.37 -10.68 3.35
N LYS A 416 -27.68 -10.59 3.63
CA LYS A 416 -28.75 -11.39 3.03
C LYS A 416 -28.74 -11.46 1.50
N GLY A 417 -28.19 -10.45 0.82
CA GLY A 417 -27.96 -10.47 -0.63
C GLY A 417 -26.89 -11.51 -1.00
N ILE A 418 -25.70 -11.38 -0.41
CA ILE A 418 -24.57 -12.32 -0.58
C ILE A 418 -24.96 -13.73 -0.10
N GLU A 419 -25.71 -13.86 1.00
CA GLU A 419 -26.27 -15.14 1.46
C GLU A 419 -27.19 -15.81 0.42
N LEU A 420 -27.92 -15.04 -0.41
CA LEU A 420 -28.70 -15.60 -1.52
C LEU A 420 -27.80 -16.04 -2.66
N LEU A 421 -26.79 -15.23 -3.05
CA LEU A 421 -25.81 -15.59 -4.08
C LEU A 421 -25.03 -16.86 -3.73
N ASN A 422 -24.53 -16.95 -2.50
CA ASN A 422 -23.87 -18.15 -1.99
C ASN A 422 -24.78 -19.38 -2.11
N ARG A 423 -26.03 -19.29 -1.63
CA ARG A 423 -27.01 -20.39 -1.74
C ARG A 423 -27.40 -20.71 -3.17
N TYR A 424 -27.31 -19.75 -4.09
CA TYR A 424 -27.52 -19.94 -5.52
C TYR A 424 -26.39 -20.77 -6.13
N PHE A 425 -25.14 -20.31 -6.05
CA PHE A 425 -23.99 -21.03 -6.62
C PHE A 425 -23.73 -22.39 -5.95
N ILE A 426 -24.01 -22.54 -4.64
CA ILE A 426 -23.99 -23.83 -3.94
C ILE A 426 -25.02 -24.81 -4.52
N ARG A 427 -26.16 -24.33 -5.05
CA ARG A 427 -27.23 -25.16 -5.66
C ARG A 427 -27.17 -25.28 -7.18
N SER A 428 -26.46 -24.37 -7.86
CA SER A 428 -26.22 -24.43 -9.31
C SER A 428 -25.63 -25.78 -9.72
N LYS A 429 -25.93 -26.23 -10.94
CA LYS A 429 -25.47 -27.52 -11.47
C LYS A 429 -24.05 -27.45 -12.03
N GLY A 430 -23.63 -26.29 -12.54
CA GLY A 430 -22.36 -26.14 -13.23
C GLY A 430 -22.43 -26.54 -14.70
N GLY A 431 -21.48 -26.03 -15.47
CA GLY A 431 -21.41 -26.25 -16.91
C GLY A 431 -20.49 -25.26 -17.62
N VAL A 432 -20.33 -25.48 -18.92
CA VAL A 432 -19.43 -24.74 -19.82
C VAL A 432 -20.17 -23.59 -20.52
N ASN A 433 -21.49 -23.71 -20.69
CA ASN A 433 -22.39 -22.71 -21.25
C ASN A 433 -23.61 -22.48 -20.33
N ASP A 434 -23.41 -22.61 -19.02
CA ASP A 434 -24.44 -22.34 -18.02
C ASP A 434 -24.57 -20.81 -17.83
N PRO A 435 -25.77 -20.21 -17.91
CA PRO A 435 -25.97 -18.80 -17.54
C PRO A 435 -25.39 -18.45 -16.16
N ASP A 436 -25.47 -19.39 -15.22
CA ASP A 436 -24.90 -19.25 -13.88
C ASP A 436 -23.38 -19.01 -13.90
N ALA A 437 -22.67 -19.47 -14.94
CA ALA A 437 -21.23 -19.23 -15.09
C ALA A 437 -20.94 -17.76 -15.42
N LEU A 438 -21.68 -17.15 -16.37
CA LEU A 438 -21.56 -15.71 -16.65
C LEU A 438 -21.99 -14.86 -15.44
N MET A 439 -22.97 -15.33 -14.67
CA MET A 439 -23.34 -14.70 -13.41
C MET A 439 -22.22 -14.81 -12.36
N PHE A 440 -21.54 -15.96 -12.30
CA PHE A 440 -20.43 -16.23 -11.40
C PHE A 440 -19.21 -15.36 -11.69
N ASP A 441 -18.86 -15.18 -12.97
CA ASP A 441 -17.77 -14.30 -13.41
C ASP A 441 -17.96 -12.86 -12.91
N GLY A 442 -19.14 -12.28 -13.19
CA GLY A 442 -19.51 -10.94 -12.72
C GLY A 442 -19.61 -10.86 -11.19
N ALA A 443 -20.15 -11.88 -10.52
CA ALA A 443 -20.20 -11.92 -9.05
C ALA A 443 -18.80 -11.96 -8.43
N ALA A 444 -17.89 -12.80 -8.93
CA ALA A 444 -16.52 -12.88 -8.45
C ALA A 444 -15.73 -11.61 -8.75
N GLN A 445 -15.98 -10.94 -9.87
CA GLN A 445 -15.37 -9.66 -10.23
C GLN A 445 -15.88 -8.50 -9.35
N THR A 446 -17.19 -8.32 -9.19
CA THR A 446 -17.76 -7.25 -8.36
C THR A 446 -17.42 -7.46 -6.89
N LEU A 447 -17.66 -8.67 -6.38
CA LEU A 447 -17.54 -9.00 -4.96
C LEU A 447 -16.11 -9.41 -4.57
N HIS A 448 -15.09 -9.13 -5.40
CA HIS A 448 -13.70 -9.56 -5.16
C HIS A 448 -13.11 -9.10 -3.81
N HIS A 449 -13.70 -8.08 -3.19
CA HIS A 449 -13.31 -7.50 -1.90
C HIS A 449 -14.17 -8.01 -0.71
N ARG A 450 -15.16 -8.89 -0.96
CA ARG A 450 -16.15 -9.36 0.02
C ARG A 450 -15.88 -10.80 0.46
N ASP A 451 -15.33 -10.99 1.66
CA ASP A 451 -15.05 -12.32 2.21
C ASP A 451 -16.30 -13.16 2.51
N ASP A 452 -17.47 -12.53 2.72
CA ASP A 452 -18.73 -13.26 2.89
C ASP A 452 -19.23 -13.90 1.59
N PHE A 453 -18.67 -13.57 0.42
CA PHE A 453 -18.90 -14.29 -0.85
C PHE A 453 -18.02 -15.55 -1.01
N LEU A 454 -17.05 -15.79 -0.12
CA LEU A 454 -16.14 -16.95 -0.20
C LEU A 454 -16.83 -18.32 -0.40
N PRO A 455 -17.99 -18.64 0.22
CA PRO A 455 -18.70 -19.89 -0.05
C PRO A 455 -19.24 -19.99 -1.48
N GLY A 456 -19.68 -18.87 -2.07
CA GLY A 456 -20.09 -18.79 -3.47
C GLY A 456 -18.90 -18.92 -4.42
N ALA A 457 -17.80 -18.21 -4.13
CA ALA A 457 -16.53 -18.31 -4.87
C ALA A 457 -16.03 -19.76 -4.97
N MET A 458 -15.93 -20.47 -3.83
CA MET A 458 -15.53 -21.88 -3.79
C MET A 458 -16.50 -22.79 -4.54
N ALA A 459 -17.81 -22.59 -4.38
CA ALA A 459 -18.83 -23.42 -5.04
C ALA A 459 -18.86 -23.25 -6.56
N GLY A 460 -18.47 -22.08 -7.09
CA GLY A 460 -18.41 -21.83 -8.53
C GLY A 460 -17.16 -22.44 -9.19
N ILE A 461 -15.98 -22.29 -8.60
CA ILE A 461 -14.75 -22.85 -9.20
C ILE A 461 -14.70 -24.38 -9.21
N GLU A 462 -15.46 -25.06 -8.33
CA GLU A 462 -15.63 -26.52 -8.39
C GLU A 462 -16.58 -27.00 -9.49
N LYS A 463 -17.32 -26.10 -10.17
CA LYS A 463 -18.49 -26.44 -11.01
C LYS A 463 -18.51 -25.82 -12.40
N PHE A 464 -17.97 -24.63 -12.59
CA PHE A 464 -17.94 -23.93 -13.88
C PHE A 464 -16.61 -24.18 -14.61
N TYR A 465 -16.58 -23.86 -15.90
CA TYR A 465 -15.45 -24.13 -16.80
C TYR A 465 -15.23 -22.93 -17.73
N GLY A 466 -14.05 -22.82 -18.34
CA GLY A 466 -13.72 -21.76 -19.29
C GLY A 466 -13.41 -20.42 -18.61
N ALA A 467 -13.65 -19.31 -19.32
CA ALA A 467 -13.34 -17.96 -18.82
C ALA A 467 -13.92 -17.65 -17.41
N PRO A 468 -15.18 -18.00 -17.07
CA PRO A 468 -15.79 -17.64 -15.79
C PRO A 468 -15.07 -18.05 -14.51
N ILE A 469 -14.28 -19.13 -14.52
CA ILE A 469 -13.51 -19.53 -13.33
C ILE A 469 -12.21 -18.73 -13.15
N VAL A 470 -11.80 -17.91 -14.12
CA VAL A 470 -10.64 -17.00 -13.98
C VAL A 470 -10.87 -16.03 -12.83
N GLN A 471 -12.02 -15.33 -12.79
CA GLN A 471 -12.31 -14.37 -11.71
C GLN A 471 -12.48 -15.09 -10.35
N GLY A 472 -13.14 -16.25 -10.34
CA GLY A 472 -13.27 -17.08 -9.13
C GLY A 472 -11.92 -17.58 -8.57
N CYS A 473 -10.94 -17.83 -9.44
CA CYS A 473 -9.59 -18.19 -9.02
C CYS A 473 -8.77 -16.95 -8.60
N MET A 474 -8.90 -15.81 -9.30
CA MET A 474 -8.29 -14.53 -8.89
C MET A 474 -8.85 -14.02 -7.54
N PHE A 475 -10.10 -14.34 -7.19
CA PHE A 475 -10.68 -14.09 -5.87
C PHE A 475 -9.88 -14.78 -4.74
N LEU A 476 -9.37 -15.99 -4.98
CA LEU A 476 -8.59 -16.79 -4.02
C LEU A 476 -7.06 -16.63 -4.16
N ASP A 477 -6.58 -15.90 -5.17
CA ASP A 477 -5.15 -15.68 -5.40
C ASP A 477 -4.56 -14.65 -4.41
N LEU A 478 -3.65 -15.14 -3.57
CA LEU A 478 -2.96 -14.40 -2.52
C LEU A 478 -1.67 -13.72 -3.00
N THR A 479 -1.32 -13.82 -4.29
CA THR A 479 -0.19 -13.05 -4.87
C THR A 479 -0.55 -11.59 -5.14
N TYR A 480 -1.83 -11.25 -5.23
CA TYR A 480 -2.30 -9.86 -5.31
C TYR A 480 -2.28 -9.23 -3.91
N PRO A 481 -1.64 -8.05 -3.71
CA PRO A 481 -1.26 -7.52 -2.39
C PRO A 481 -2.40 -6.91 -1.54
N ASP A 482 -3.64 -7.37 -1.73
CA ASP A 482 -4.79 -6.98 -0.92
C ASP A 482 -4.82 -7.74 0.42
N GLY A 483 -4.63 -7.00 1.51
CA GLY A 483 -4.65 -7.52 2.87
C GLY A 483 -5.99 -8.13 3.30
N ALA A 484 -7.10 -7.77 2.63
CA ALA A 484 -8.41 -8.36 2.90
C ALA A 484 -8.46 -9.86 2.56
N LYS A 485 -7.67 -10.33 1.58
CA LYS A 485 -7.70 -11.73 1.14
C LYS A 485 -7.19 -12.75 2.18
N LYS A 486 -6.65 -12.33 3.32
CA LYS A 486 -6.05 -13.23 4.34
C LYS A 486 -7.03 -14.30 4.84
N ASN A 487 -8.35 -14.03 4.92
CA ASN A 487 -9.36 -15.01 5.35
C ASN A 487 -9.66 -16.10 4.30
N ARG A 488 -9.07 -16.00 3.11
CA ARG A 488 -9.25 -16.93 1.98
C ARG A 488 -8.11 -17.95 1.86
N LEU A 489 -7.13 -17.87 2.77
CA LEU A 489 -6.04 -18.81 2.91
C LEU A 489 -6.53 -20.03 3.70
N GLY A 490 -6.52 -21.23 3.11
CA GLY A 490 -6.94 -22.43 3.83
C GLY A 490 -6.99 -23.74 3.03
N PRO A 491 -7.00 -24.90 3.73
CA PRO A 491 -6.95 -26.22 3.09
C PRO A 491 -8.22 -26.53 2.29
N ALA A 492 -9.37 -25.97 2.67
CA ALA A 492 -10.62 -26.13 1.95
C ALA A 492 -10.63 -25.34 0.62
N GLN A 493 -10.07 -24.13 0.61
CA GLN A 493 -9.91 -23.30 -0.58
C GLN A 493 -8.92 -23.94 -1.56
N LEU A 494 -7.82 -24.50 -1.04
CA LEU A 494 -6.88 -25.29 -1.81
C LEU A 494 -7.52 -26.55 -2.43
N ARG A 495 -8.46 -27.23 -1.74
CA ARG A 495 -9.27 -28.32 -2.33
C ARG A 495 -10.03 -27.82 -3.57
N SER A 496 -10.79 -26.74 -3.45
CA SER A 496 -11.60 -26.18 -4.53
C SER A 496 -10.73 -25.74 -5.72
N LEU A 497 -9.56 -25.15 -5.45
CA LEU A 497 -8.59 -24.76 -6.47
C LEU A 497 -7.95 -25.96 -7.18
N ILE A 498 -7.65 -27.06 -6.49
CA ILE A 498 -7.12 -28.28 -7.13
C ILE A 498 -8.16 -28.91 -8.07
N ILE A 499 -9.44 -28.89 -7.70
CA ILE A 499 -10.55 -29.31 -8.58
C ILE A 499 -10.65 -28.37 -9.79
N ALA A 500 -10.55 -27.06 -9.60
CA ALA A 500 -10.57 -26.08 -10.68
C ALA A 500 -9.38 -26.25 -11.66
N VAL A 501 -8.17 -26.55 -11.14
CA VAL A 501 -6.97 -26.82 -11.96
C VAL A 501 -7.09 -28.15 -12.72
N GLU A 502 -7.64 -29.20 -12.10
CA GLU A 502 -7.95 -30.46 -12.80
C GLU A 502 -8.95 -30.20 -13.94
N ASN A 503 -10.10 -29.61 -13.64
CA ASN A 503 -11.15 -29.26 -14.61
C ASN A 503 -10.61 -28.42 -15.78
N ALA A 504 -9.75 -27.43 -15.50
CA ALA A 504 -9.15 -26.58 -16.52
C ALA A 504 -8.01 -27.25 -17.32
N SER A 505 -7.45 -28.37 -16.83
CA SER A 505 -6.44 -29.15 -17.56
C SER A 505 -7.02 -30.05 -18.66
N HIS A 506 -8.36 -30.13 -18.75
CA HIS A 506 -9.12 -30.86 -19.76
C HIS A 506 -9.77 -29.91 -20.79
N PRO A 507 -9.02 -29.37 -21.78
CA PRO A 507 -9.55 -28.46 -22.79
C PRO A 507 -10.66 -29.08 -23.65
N GLU A 508 -10.78 -30.41 -23.70
CA GLU A 508 -11.89 -31.14 -24.32
C GLU A 508 -13.25 -30.82 -23.68
N TYR A 509 -13.29 -30.34 -22.44
CA TYR A 509 -14.52 -29.84 -21.80
C TYR A 509 -14.92 -28.46 -22.31
N ILE A 510 -14.04 -27.70 -22.98
CA ILE A 510 -14.31 -26.36 -23.52
C ILE A 510 -14.09 -26.39 -25.06
N PRO A 511 -14.87 -27.21 -25.81
CA PRO A 511 -14.55 -27.63 -27.18
C PRO A 511 -14.57 -26.51 -28.23
N HIS A 512 -15.07 -25.32 -27.88
CA HIS A 512 -15.17 -24.18 -28.80
C HIS A 512 -14.14 -23.08 -28.54
N GLN A 513 -13.52 -23.02 -27.36
CA GLN A 513 -12.59 -21.93 -26.98
C GLN A 513 -11.40 -22.43 -26.11
N PRO A 514 -10.49 -23.27 -26.64
CA PRO A 514 -9.38 -23.85 -25.85
C PRO A 514 -8.43 -22.83 -25.20
N SER A 515 -8.33 -21.61 -25.73
CA SER A 515 -7.56 -20.51 -25.13
C SER A 515 -8.09 -20.09 -23.75
N GLN A 516 -9.40 -20.24 -23.50
CA GLN A 516 -9.98 -19.98 -22.18
C GLN A 516 -9.63 -21.07 -21.16
N ALA A 517 -9.50 -22.33 -21.60
CA ALA A 517 -9.00 -23.41 -20.74
C ALA A 517 -7.59 -23.10 -20.23
N ALA A 518 -6.70 -22.61 -21.12
CA ALA A 518 -5.36 -22.18 -20.74
C ALA A 518 -5.35 -20.99 -19.76
N GLY A 519 -6.23 -20.00 -19.98
CA GLY A 519 -6.40 -18.85 -19.06
C GLY A 519 -6.87 -19.28 -17.67
N ALA A 520 -7.91 -20.10 -17.60
CA ALA A 520 -8.44 -20.69 -16.38
C ALA A 520 -7.38 -21.52 -15.64
N TYR A 521 -6.71 -22.43 -16.35
CA TYR A 521 -5.64 -23.26 -15.80
C TYR A 521 -4.52 -22.41 -15.20
N SER A 522 -4.09 -21.35 -15.89
CA SER A 522 -3.07 -20.42 -15.39
C SER A 522 -3.50 -19.73 -14.09
N ALA A 523 -4.68 -19.11 -14.07
CA ALA A 523 -5.20 -18.38 -12.92
C ALA A 523 -5.43 -19.29 -11.70
N CYS A 524 -6.06 -20.44 -11.90
CA CYS A 524 -6.32 -21.41 -10.82
C CYS A 524 -5.04 -22.07 -10.31
N ARG A 525 -4.05 -22.31 -11.19
CA ARG A 525 -2.72 -22.79 -10.79
C ARG A 525 -1.97 -21.74 -9.98
N GLN A 526 -2.00 -20.47 -10.38
CA GLN A 526 -1.37 -19.37 -9.63
C GLN A 526 -2.00 -19.24 -8.24
N ALA A 527 -3.33 -19.25 -8.14
CA ALA A 527 -4.05 -19.23 -6.88
C ALA A 527 -3.71 -20.44 -5.99
N ALA A 528 -3.70 -21.67 -6.52
CA ALA A 528 -3.32 -22.88 -5.77
C ALA A 528 -1.87 -22.82 -5.25
N LEU A 529 -0.93 -22.35 -6.08
CA LEU A 529 0.46 -22.12 -5.69
C LEU A 529 0.60 -20.98 -4.66
N SER A 530 -0.27 -19.97 -4.69
CA SER A 530 -0.29 -18.90 -3.68
C SER A 530 -0.62 -19.44 -2.28
N GLN A 531 -1.54 -20.41 -2.21
CA GLN A 531 -1.96 -21.08 -0.97
C GLN A 531 -0.89 -22.07 -0.46
N LEU A 532 -0.28 -22.85 -1.36
CA LEU A 532 0.78 -23.83 -1.04
C LEU A 532 2.11 -23.22 -0.56
N LYS A 533 2.28 -21.89 -0.67
CA LYS A 533 3.41 -21.16 -0.07
C LYS A 533 3.32 -21.10 1.45
N ASP A 534 2.12 -21.10 2.02
CA ASP A 534 1.94 -21.14 3.47
C ASP A 534 2.21 -22.56 4.01
N ALA A 535 3.09 -22.64 5.00
CA ALA A 535 3.53 -23.92 5.54
C ALA A 535 2.43 -24.65 6.35
N ALA A 536 1.59 -23.91 7.08
CA ALA A 536 0.55 -24.47 7.92
C ALA A 536 -0.64 -24.96 7.08
N VAL A 537 -1.07 -24.18 6.08
CA VAL A 537 -2.10 -24.61 5.13
C VAL A 537 -1.64 -25.82 4.32
N ARG A 538 -0.38 -25.85 3.88
CA ARG A 538 0.18 -27.01 3.19
C ARG A 538 0.20 -28.26 4.08
N GLU A 539 0.66 -28.15 5.32
CA GLU A 539 0.66 -29.28 6.27
C GLU A 539 -0.76 -29.79 6.53
N GLU A 540 -1.69 -28.88 6.86
CA GLU A 540 -3.07 -29.27 7.16
C GLU A 540 -3.78 -29.85 5.93
N PHE A 541 -3.56 -29.30 4.74
CA PHE A 541 -4.06 -29.86 3.49
C PHE A 541 -3.61 -31.30 3.28
N TYR A 542 -2.31 -31.60 3.46
CA TYR A 542 -1.81 -32.97 3.35
C TYR A 542 -2.34 -33.91 4.44
N ARG A 543 -2.55 -33.38 5.65
CA ARG A 543 -3.11 -34.13 6.79
C ARG A 543 -4.60 -34.45 6.63
N THR A 544 -5.40 -33.52 6.09
CA THR A 544 -6.87 -33.55 6.20
C THR A 544 -7.61 -33.67 4.87
N VAL A 545 -7.10 -33.05 3.80
CA VAL A 545 -7.79 -32.95 2.50
C VAL A 545 -7.23 -33.95 1.50
N TYR A 546 -5.91 -34.00 1.31
CA TYR A 546 -5.23 -34.84 0.32
C TYR A 546 -5.63 -36.35 0.39
N PRO A 547 -5.86 -36.98 1.56
CA PRO A 547 -6.33 -38.36 1.63
C PRO A 547 -7.70 -38.60 0.97
N SER A 548 -8.57 -37.58 0.94
CA SER A 548 -9.92 -37.62 0.37
C SER A 548 -10.02 -37.28 -1.12
N LEU A 549 -8.92 -36.81 -1.73
CA LEU A 549 -8.90 -36.43 -3.15
C LEU A 549 -8.98 -37.65 -4.09
N SER A 550 -9.54 -37.44 -5.28
CA SER A 550 -9.52 -38.43 -6.36
C SER A 550 -8.09 -38.77 -6.82
N PRO A 551 -7.84 -39.90 -7.50
CA PRO A 551 -6.52 -40.20 -8.06
C PRO A 551 -5.99 -39.11 -9.02
N ALA A 552 -6.87 -38.49 -9.80
CA ALA A 552 -6.50 -37.40 -10.70
C ALA A 552 -6.24 -36.09 -9.93
N GLN A 553 -7.06 -35.76 -8.93
CA GLN A 553 -6.86 -34.59 -8.06
C GLN A 553 -5.58 -34.69 -7.23
N ARG A 554 -5.21 -35.90 -6.77
CA ARG A 554 -3.90 -36.14 -6.14
C ARG A 554 -2.76 -35.88 -7.11
N LYS A 555 -2.81 -36.44 -8.33
CA LYS A 555 -1.82 -36.15 -9.39
C LYS A 555 -1.69 -34.64 -9.65
N THR A 556 -2.79 -33.90 -9.69
CA THR A 556 -2.78 -32.43 -9.82
C THR A 556 -2.15 -31.74 -8.61
N ALA A 557 -2.48 -32.16 -7.39
CA ALA A 557 -1.87 -31.64 -6.16
C ALA A 557 -0.35 -31.93 -6.10
N ASP A 558 0.08 -33.11 -6.51
CA ASP A 558 1.49 -33.52 -6.56
C ASP A 558 2.27 -32.69 -7.59
N LEU A 559 1.68 -32.44 -8.77
CA LEU A 559 2.25 -31.57 -9.80
C LEU A 559 2.32 -30.09 -9.37
N LEU A 560 1.43 -29.62 -8.51
CA LEU A 560 1.50 -28.28 -7.92
C LEU A 560 2.58 -28.20 -6.84
N ALA A 561 2.70 -29.23 -6.00
CA ALA A 561 3.65 -29.27 -4.88
C ALA A 561 5.10 -29.59 -5.29
N ALA A 562 5.32 -30.28 -6.42
CA ALA A 562 6.65 -30.48 -7.01
C ALA A 562 7.30 -29.18 -7.52
N GLY A 563 6.53 -28.08 -7.60
CA GLY A 563 6.96 -26.85 -8.25
C GLY A 563 6.89 -26.93 -9.78
N PRO A 564 7.31 -25.88 -10.50
CA PRO A 564 7.57 -26.02 -11.93
C PRO A 564 8.75 -26.99 -12.16
N PRO A 565 8.71 -27.83 -13.20
CA PRO A 565 9.97 -28.38 -13.72
C PRO A 565 10.86 -27.22 -14.18
N LEU A 566 12.16 -27.34 -13.93
CA LEU A 566 13.20 -26.41 -14.36
C LEU A 566 13.41 -26.46 -15.89
#